data_AF-A0A8J2ZR14-F1
#
_entry.id   AF-A0A8J2ZR14-F1
#
_cell.length_a   1.000
_cell.length_b   1.000
_cell.length_c   1.000
_cell.angle_alpha   90.00
_cell.angle_beta   90.00
_cell.angle_gamma   90.00
#
_symmetry.space_group_name_H-M   'P 1'
#
loop_
_entity.id
_entity.type
_entity.pdbx_description
1 polymer ?
#
loop_
_entity_poly.entity_id
_entity_poly.type
_entity_poly.pdbx_seq_one_letter_code
_entity_poly.pdbx_strand_id
1 'polypeptide(L)'
;MQEVYSDYFIDVTIKIPEEFIDVRTGETHPISPEIRDQIAYHAKNNTLIHLLFSALDEYFAPESSHHSDTDGILKELADIKRLLTSRNFSAEPVSGNGTAKSSQTGQIPMEDVEEIIEAYGG
;
A
#
# COMPACT_ATOMS: atom_id res chain seq x y z
N MET A 1 -31.60 16.37 9.39
CA MET A 1 -32.58 15.43 9.99
C MET A 1 -31.79 14.19 10.39
N GLN A 2 -31.91 13.73 11.64
CA GLN A 2 -31.11 12.61 12.17
C GLN A 2 -31.70 11.26 11.72
N GLU A 3 -30.83 10.33 11.31
CA GLU A 3 -31.21 8.99 10.85
C GLU A 3 -30.97 7.96 11.97
N VAL A 4 -31.92 7.04 12.14
CA VAL A 4 -31.90 6.02 13.19
C VAL A 4 -31.86 4.65 12.51
N TYR A 5 -30.83 3.86 12.82
CA TYR A 5 -30.63 2.52 12.27
C TYR A 5 -30.83 1.48 13.37
N SER A 6 -31.58 0.40 13.08
CA SER A 6 -31.86 -0.69 14.02
C SER A 6 -31.70 -2.05 13.32
N ASP A 7 -31.02 -2.98 13.97
CA ASP A 7 -30.90 -4.39 13.54
C ASP A 7 -32.06 -5.19 14.14
N TYR A 8 -32.68 -6.08 13.35
CA TYR A 8 -33.91 -6.79 13.72
C TYR A 8 -33.72 -7.90 14.75
N PHE A 9 -32.47 -8.27 15.07
CA PHE A 9 -32.17 -9.36 16.02
C PHE A 9 -31.35 -8.94 17.24
N ILE A 10 -30.88 -7.70 17.31
CA ILE A 10 -30.02 -7.22 18.39
C ILE A 10 -30.45 -5.83 18.84
N ASP A 11 -30.62 -5.68 20.16
CA ASP A 11 -31.13 -4.51 20.91
C ASP A 11 -30.23 -3.25 20.83
N VAL A 12 -29.54 -3.04 19.70
CA VAL A 12 -28.57 -1.95 19.50
C VAL A 12 -29.09 -1.02 18.41
N THR A 13 -29.73 0.06 18.84
CA THR A 13 -30.08 1.20 17.98
C THR A 13 -28.95 2.22 18.01
N ILE A 14 -28.32 2.47 16.86
CA ILE A 14 -27.28 3.51 16.74
C ILE A 14 -27.90 4.76 16.12
N LYS A 15 -27.70 5.91 16.79
CA LYS A 15 -28.07 7.23 16.26
C LYS A 15 -26.81 7.92 15.77
N ILE A 16 -26.83 8.30 14.49
CA ILE A 16 -25.69 8.92 13.84
C ILE A 16 -25.94 10.43 13.80
N PRO A 17 -25.11 11.26 14.46
CA PRO A 17 -25.23 12.71 14.40
C PRO A 17 -24.81 13.24 13.03
N GLU A 18 -25.04 14.53 12.75
CA GLU A 18 -24.53 15.13 11.49
C GLU A 18 -23.03 15.41 11.57
N GLU A 19 -22.49 15.54 12.79
CA GLU A 19 -21.10 15.86 13.10
C GLU A 19 -20.62 15.00 14.29
N PHE A 20 -19.33 14.69 14.35
CA PHE A 20 -18.70 13.99 15.46
C PHE A 20 -17.50 14.78 15.99
N ILE A 21 -17.13 14.54 17.24
CA ILE A 21 -15.96 15.18 17.87
C ILE A 21 -14.80 14.19 17.80
N ASP A 22 -13.69 14.60 17.21
CA ASP A 22 -12.44 13.86 17.35
C ASP A 22 -11.92 14.06 18.78
N VAL A 23 -11.94 12.98 19.56
CA VAL A 23 -11.50 12.97 20.96
C VAL A 23 -10.01 13.26 21.13
N ARG A 24 -9.18 13.10 20.09
CA ARG A 24 -7.73 13.39 20.15
C ARG A 24 -7.44 14.88 19.95
N THR A 25 -8.14 15.53 19.03
CA THR A 25 -7.90 16.94 18.65
C THR A 25 -8.88 17.90 19.33
N GLY A 26 -10.05 17.40 19.74
CA GLY A 26 -11.16 18.21 20.25
C GLY A 26 -11.93 18.94 19.15
N GLU A 27 -11.62 18.71 17.87
CA GLU A 27 -12.29 19.33 16.74
C GLU A 27 -13.58 18.59 16.37
N THR A 28 -14.57 19.35 15.89
CA THR A 28 -15.81 18.80 15.38
C THR A 28 -15.70 18.63 13.87
N HIS A 29 -15.97 17.42 13.38
CA HIS A 29 -15.95 17.10 11.96
C HIS A 29 -17.33 16.66 11.48
N PRO A 30 -17.78 17.12 10.30
CA PRO A 30 -19.00 16.60 9.68
C PRO A 30 -18.80 15.13 9.31
N ILE A 31 -19.84 14.32 9.52
CA ILE A 31 -19.82 12.92 9.07
C ILE A 31 -19.92 12.89 7.56
N SER A 32 -18.94 12.25 6.92
CA SER A 32 -18.91 12.09 5.46
C SER A 32 -20.10 11.26 4.97
N PRO A 33 -20.60 11.51 3.75
CA PRO A 33 -21.68 10.71 3.17
C PRO A 33 -21.31 9.23 3.03
N GLU A 34 -20.04 8.93 2.73
CA GLU A 34 -19.55 7.55 2.61
C GLU A 34 -19.70 6.74 3.91
N ILE A 35 -19.44 7.37 5.07
CA ILE A 35 -19.64 6.72 6.37
C ILE A 35 -21.12 6.39 6.58
N ARG A 36 -22.03 7.29 6.18
CA ARG A 36 -23.48 7.05 6.28
C ARG A 36 -23.92 5.89 5.41
N ASP A 37 -23.40 5.82 4.18
CA ASP A 37 -23.71 4.74 3.24
C ASP A 37 -23.22 3.38 3.76
N GLN A 38 -22.02 3.32 4.33
CA GLN A 38 -21.49 2.10 4.95
C GLN A 38 -22.35 1.66 6.14
N ILE A 39 -22.73 2.58 7.01
CA ILE A 39 -23.58 2.25 8.15
C ILE A 39 -24.96 1.75 7.67
N ALA A 40 -25.56 2.40 6.67
CA ALA A 40 -26.83 1.97 6.08
C ALA A 40 -26.73 0.57 5.45
N TYR A 41 -25.63 0.29 4.75
CA TYR A 41 -25.33 -1.03 4.19
C TYR A 41 -25.26 -2.09 5.30
N HIS A 42 -24.46 -1.85 6.34
CA HIS A 42 -24.28 -2.82 7.42
C HIS A 42 -25.53 -3.00 8.27
N ALA A 43 -26.33 -1.95 8.47
CA ALA A 43 -27.63 -2.03 9.13
C ALA A 43 -28.62 -2.89 8.33
N LYS A 44 -28.70 -2.71 7.00
CA LYS A 44 -29.57 -3.51 6.13
C LYS A 44 -29.18 -5.00 6.10
N ASN A 45 -27.90 -5.29 6.25
CA ASN A 45 -27.36 -6.65 6.20
C ASN A 45 -27.22 -7.30 7.58
N ASN A 46 -27.69 -6.67 8.66
CA ASN A 46 -27.54 -7.15 10.04
C ASN A 46 -26.07 -7.44 10.44
N THR A 47 -25.16 -6.57 9.99
CA THR A 47 -23.71 -6.68 10.24
C THR A 47 -23.15 -5.44 10.93
N LEU A 48 -24.02 -4.59 11.50
CA LEU A 48 -23.62 -3.33 12.13
C LEU A 48 -22.68 -3.54 13.33
N ILE A 49 -22.89 -4.61 14.10
CA ILE A 49 -22.03 -4.98 15.22
C ILE A 49 -20.65 -5.43 14.74
N HIS A 50 -20.57 -6.11 13.59
CA HIS A 50 -19.30 -6.48 13.00
C HIS A 50 -18.52 -5.22 12.60
N LEU A 51 -19.17 -4.27 11.92
CA LEU A 51 -18.57 -2.98 11.58
C LEU A 51 -18.03 -2.27 12.83
N LEU A 52 -18.85 -2.19 13.90
CA LEU A 52 -18.47 -1.52 15.13
C LEU A 52 -17.24 -2.17 15.79
N PHE A 53 -17.22 -3.49 15.92
CA PHE A 53 -16.09 -4.18 16.54
C PHE A 53 -14.82 -4.10 15.69
N SER A 54 -14.93 -4.23 14.36
CA SER A 54 -13.78 -4.05 13.47
C SER A 54 -13.20 -2.64 13.56
N ALA A 55 -14.05 -1.61 13.59
CA ALA A 55 -13.61 -0.22 13.73
C ALA A 55 -12.98 0.05 15.11
N LEU A 56 -13.48 -0.56 16.18
CA LEU A 56 -12.89 -0.45 17.51
C LEU A 56 -11.55 -1.18 17.60
N ASP A 57 -11.45 -2.36 16.99
CA ASP A 57 -10.21 -3.14 16.91
C ASP A 57 -9.12 -2.33 16.20
N GLU A 58 -9.46 -1.71 15.05
CA GLU A 58 -8.56 -0.82 14.32
C GLU A 58 -8.22 0.46 15.12
N TYR A 59 -9.19 1.05 15.81
CA TYR A 59 -8.98 2.27 16.62
C TYR A 59 -8.03 2.05 17.81
N PHE A 60 -8.11 0.88 18.45
CA PHE A 60 -7.26 0.53 19.59
C PHE A 60 -5.97 -0.18 19.19
N ALA A 61 -5.87 -0.69 17.96
CA ALA A 61 -4.62 -1.21 17.44
C ALA A 61 -3.60 -0.05 17.35
N PRO A 62 -2.48 -0.10 18.08
CA PRO A 62 -1.37 0.81 17.81
C PRO A 62 -0.96 0.59 16.34
N GLU A 63 -0.62 1.66 15.60
CA GLU A 63 -0.24 1.61 14.18
C GLU A 63 0.88 0.61 13.87
N SER A 64 0.56 -0.68 13.80
CA SER A 64 1.55 -1.75 13.64
C SER A 64 1.09 -2.83 12.69
N SER A 65 0.27 -2.50 11.69
CA SER A 65 -0.13 -3.51 10.69
C SER A 65 -0.46 -3.00 9.28
N HIS A 66 -0.71 -1.71 9.06
CA HIS A 66 -0.90 -1.21 7.67
C HIS A 66 0.40 -0.75 6.98
N HIS A 67 1.53 -0.72 7.68
CA HIS A 67 2.87 -0.48 7.09
C HIS A 67 3.76 -1.72 7.04
N SER A 68 3.40 -2.83 7.68
CA SER A 68 4.24 -4.04 7.67
C SER A 68 4.24 -4.75 6.30
N ASP A 69 3.15 -4.69 5.55
CA ASP A 69 3.08 -5.33 4.23
C ASP A 69 3.87 -4.55 3.18
N THR A 70 3.83 -3.22 3.21
CA THR A 70 4.59 -2.40 2.26
C THR A 70 6.09 -2.50 2.53
N ASP A 71 6.51 -2.47 3.81
CA ASP A 71 7.91 -2.65 4.18
C ASP A 71 8.41 -4.07 3.91
N GLY A 72 7.55 -5.09 4.07
CA GLY A 72 7.84 -6.47 3.69
C GLY A 72 8.08 -6.63 2.19
N ILE A 73 7.18 -6.10 1.37
CA ILE A 73 7.29 -6.12 -0.09
C ILE A 73 8.52 -5.34 -0.57
N LEU A 74 8.78 -4.15 -0.01
CA LEU A 74 9.95 -3.33 -0.36
C LEU A 74 11.27 -4.02 0.01
N LYS A 75 11.29 -4.74 1.13
CA LYS A 75 12.45 -5.55 1.56
C LYS A 75 12.69 -6.73 0.63
N GLU A 76 11.64 -7.46 0.25
CA GLU A 76 11.73 -8.56 -0.71
C GLU A 76 12.23 -8.08 -2.08
N LEU A 77 11.71 -6.95 -2.56
CA LEU A 77 12.17 -6.32 -3.81
C LEU A 77 13.64 -5.88 -3.73
N ALA A 78 14.08 -5.35 -2.58
CA ALA A 78 15.48 -4.99 -2.35
C ALA A 78 16.40 -6.22 -2.33
N ASP A 79 15.96 -7.33 -1.73
CA ASP A 79 16.69 -8.60 -1.71
C ASP A 79 16.79 -9.23 -3.12
N ILE A 80 15.72 -9.19 -3.91
CA ILE A 80 15.73 -9.63 -5.32
C ILE A 80 16.71 -8.78 -6.14
N LYS A 81 16.67 -7.45 -5.98
CA LYS A 81 17.61 -6.53 -6.64
C LYS A 81 19.07 -6.87 -6.28
N ARG A 82 19.35 -7.16 -5.01
CA ARG A 82 20.69 -7.58 -4.55
C ARG A 82 21.13 -8.89 -5.20
N LEU A 83 20.26 -9.89 -5.25
CA LEU A 83 20.54 -11.18 -5.89
C LEU A 83 20.86 -11.02 -7.38
N LEU A 84 20.06 -10.25 -8.11
CA LEU A 84 20.28 -9.96 -9.53
C LEU A 84 21.59 -9.21 -9.79
N THR A 85 21.89 -8.21 -8.96
CA THR A 85 23.12 -7.40 -9.11
C THR A 85 24.37 -8.20 -8.73
N SER A 86 24.27 -9.08 -7.73
CA SER A 86 25.38 -9.92 -7.28
C SER A 86 25.77 -11.01 -8.30
N ARG A 87 24.84 -11.40 -9.19
CA ARG A 87 25.09 -12.45 -10.19
C ARG A 87 25.72 -11.93 -11.49
N ASN A 88 25.71 -10.62 -11.74
CA ASN A 88 26.21 -10.02 -12.99
C ASN A 88 27.65 -9.47 -12.95
N PHE A 89 28.43 -9.71 -11.88
CA PHE A 89 29.82 -9.26 -11.79
C PHE A 89 30.84 -10.37 -11.50
N SER A 90 30.59 -11.58 -11.99
CA SER A 90 31.64 -12.59 -12.12
C SER A 90 31.94 -12.87 -13.59
N ALA A 91 32.24 -11.80 -14.35
CA ALA A 91 33.05 -11.96 -15.55
C ALA A 91 34.49 -12.21 -15.07
N GLU A 92 34.99 -13.41 -15.35
CA GLU A 92 36.36 -13.83 -15.06
C GLU A 92 37.38 -12.77 -15.52
N PRO A 93 38.50 -12.57 -14.79
CA PRO A 93 39.61 -11.80 -15.34
C PRO A 93 40.30 -12.67 -16.40
N VAL A 94 39.89 -12.51 -17.66
CA VAL A 94 40.66 -13.02 -18.80
C VAL A 94 42.00 -12.26 -18.83
N SER A 95 43.04 -12.97 -18.41
CA SER A 95 44.42 -12.54 -18.53
C SER A 95 44.78 -12.34 -20.01
N GLY A 96 44.78 -11.09 -20.44
CA GLY A 96 45.20 -10.67 -21.78
C GLY A 96 46.21 -9.54 -21.71
N ASN A 97 47.49 -9.85 -21.95
CA ASN A 97 48.53 -8.88 -22.24
C ASN A 97 48.12 -8.05 -23.48
N GLY A 98 48.07 -6.73 -23.36
CA GLY A 98 47.83 -5.84 -24.50
C GLY A 98 47.85 -4.37 -24.11
N THR A 99 48.92 -3.69 -24.49
CA THR A 99 49.11 -2.24 -24.40
C THR A 99 48.00 -1.42 -25.05
N ALA A 100 47.55 -0.35 -24.37
CA ALA A 100 47.48 1.05 -24.84
C ALA A 100 46.20 1.82 -24.46
N LYS A 101 46.43 3.02 -23.92
CA LYS A 101 45.70 4.30 -24.09
C LYS A 101 44.25 4.42 -23.60
N SER A 102 44.13 5.22 -22.53
CA SER A 102 43.47 6.54 -22.51
C SER A 102 42.04 6.69 -23.08
N SER A 103 41.14 7.04 -22.15
CA SER A 103 40.04 8.01 -22.28
C SER A 103 38.79 7.62 -23.05
N GLN A 104 37.65 7.73 -22.36
CA GLN A 104 36.44 8.48 -22.76
C GLN A 104 35.17 7.78 -22.26
N THR A 105 34.34 8.59 -21.60
CA THR A 105 32.92 8.38 -21.32
C THR A 105 32.20 7.69 -22.47
N GLY A 106 31.73 6.47 -22.25
CA GLY A 106 30.88 5.74 -23.21
C GLY A 106 29.43 5.82 -22.76
N GLN A 107 28.68 6.75 -23.34
CA GLN A 107 27.22 6.66 -23.41
C GLN A 107 26.87 5.31 -24.03
N ILE A 108 25.93 4.60 -23.42
CA ILE A 108 25.37 3.37 -23.99
C ILE A 108 24.72 3.78 -25.32
N PRO A 109 25.13 3.20 -26.46
CA PRO A 109 24.55 3.53 -27.76
C PRO A 109 23.07 3.13 -27.76
N MET A 110 22.22 4.03 -28.25
CA MET A 110 20.77 3.85 -28.24
C MET A 110 20.34 2.60 -29.06
N GLU A 111 21.16 2.19 -30.02
CA GLU A 111 20.95 0.97 -30.82
C GLU A 111 20.92 -0.30 -29.95
N ASP A 112 21.78 -0.39 -28.92
CA ASP A 112 21.79 -1.54 -27.99
C ASP A 112 20.52 -1.56 -27.11
N VAL A 113 19.90 -0.40 -26.88
CA VAL A 113 18.65 -0.29 -26.10
C VAL A 113 17.44 -0.68 -26.94
N GLU A 114 17.42 -0.34 -28.23
CA GLU A 114 16.36 -0.75 -29.16
C GLU A 114 16.31 -2.27 -29.37
N GLU A 115 17.46 -2.92 -29.53
CA GLU A 115 17.54 -4.38 -29.69
C GLU A 115 17.01 -5.13 -28.45
N ILE A 116 17.26 -4.60 -27.25
CA ILE A 116 16.74 -5.18 -26.00
C ILE A 116 15.23 -4.98 -25.88
N ILE A 117 14.70 -3.83 -26.28
CA ILE A 117 13.25 -3.57 -26.22
C ILE A 117 12.50 -4.44 -27.22
N GLU A 118 13.04 -4.62 -28.43
CA GLU A 118 12.42 -5.46 -29.47
C GLU A 118 12.50 -6.96 -29.14
N ALA A 119 13.54 -7.41 -28.43
CA ALA A 119 13.66 -8.80 -27.99
C ALA A 119 12.69 -9.18 -26.85
N TYR A 120 12.14 -8.20 -26.12
CA TYR A 120 11.20 -8.42 -25.02
C TYR A 120 9.76 -7.95 -25.33
N GLY A 121 9.59 -7.08 -26.33
CA GLY A 121 8.31 -6.55 -26.79
C GLY A 121 7.90 -7.18 -28.12
N GLY A 122 7.46 -8.44 -28.07
CA GLY A 122 6.66 -9.00 -29.16
C GLY A 122 5.33 -8.26 -29.34
#